data_AF-A0A3B8V654-F1
#
_entry.id   AF-A0A3B8V654-F1
#
_cell.length_a   1.000
_cell.length_b   1.000
_cell.length_c   1.000
_cell.angle_alpha   90.00
_cell.angle_beta   90.00
_cell.angle_gamma   90.00
#
_symmetry.space_group_name_H-M   'P 1'
#
loop_
_entity.id
_entity.type
_entity.pdbx_description
1 polymer ?
#
loop_
_entity_poly.entity_id
_entity_poly.type
_entity_poly.pdbx_seq_one_letter_code
_entity_poly.pdbx_strand_id
1 'polypeptide(L)'
;MTASEIGNYGVNPEDFESDAIAVAGFVIRDHSRVRSNHRADDHLHRWLESAGIPGLADLDTRAIVRMLRDEGAMRGVIEPDESVSDAALVARARSLGSMSGSNLAAEAGATESGEF
;
A
#
# COMPACT_ATOMS: atom_id res chain seq x y z
N MET A 1 2.00 -4.94 5.54
CA MET A 1 3.27 -5.67 5.78
C MET A 1 3.19 -6.49 7.06
N THR A 2 3.99 -7.56 7.15
CA THR A 2 4.08 -8.46 8.31
C THR A 2 5.12 -8.05 9.34
N ALA A 3 6.18 -7.35 8.92
CA ALA A 3 7.14 -6.75 9.86
C ALA A 3 6.42 -5.71 10.73
N SER A 4 6.76 -5.69 12.02
CA SER A 4 6.00 -4.92 13.01
C SER A 4 6.26 -3.43 12.91
N GLU A 5 7.53 -3.02 12.83
CA GLU A 5 7.93 -1.62 12.66
C GLU A 5 8.30 -1.36 11.20
N ILE A 6 7.67 -0.35 10.60
CA ILE A 6 7.87 0.06 9.21
C ILE A 6 8.15 1.57 9.13
N GLY A 7 9.07 1.97 8.24
CA GLY A 7 9.44 3.38 8.02
C GLY A 7 10.69 3.85 8.77
N ASN A 8 11.30 2.97 9.56
CA ASN A 8 12.52 3.24 10.34
C ASN A 8 13.73 3.63 9.47
N TYR A 9 13.81 3.14 8.23
CA TYR A 9 14.87 3.51 7.29
C TYR A 9 14.54 4.74 6.43
N GLY A 10 13.34 5.30 6.52
CA GLY A 10 12.87 6.33 5.59
C GLY A 10 12.75 5.81 4.16
N VAL A 11 12.82 6.72 3.19
CA VAL A 11 12.85 6.41 1.76
C VAL A 11 13.98 7.18 1.08
N ASN A 12 14.45 6.63 -0.05
CA ASN A 12 15.46 7.22 -0.91
C ASN A 12 15.21 6.81 -2.37
N PRO A 13 15.41 7.70 -3.36
CA PRO A 13 15.15 7.38 -4.77
C PRO A 13 16.01 6.24 -5.33
N GLU A 14 17.20 5.99 -4.76
CA GLU A 14 18.08 4.89 -5.20
C GLU A 14 17.46 3.51 -4.94
N ASP A 15 16.53 3.38 -4.00
CA ASP A 15 15.88 2.11 -3.67
C ASP A 15 14.51 1.98 -4.38
N PHE A 16 14.17 2.89 -5.30
CA PHE A 16 12.92 2.83 -6.05
C PHE A 16 13.04 1.87 -7.24
N GLU A 17 12.13 0.90 -7.29
CA GLU A 17 12.06 -0.12 -8.35
C GLU A 17 11.18 0.31 -9.55
N SER A 18 10.53 1.48 -9.46
CA SER A 18 9.67 2.06 -10.49
C SER A 18 9.51 3.57 -10.31
N ASP A 19 9.08 4.25 -11.37
CA ASP A 19 8.88 5.71 -11.38
C ASP A 19 7.73 6.18 -10.46
N ALA A 20 6.82 5.28 -10.09
CA ALA A 20 5.67 5.56 -9.26
C ALA A 20 5.39 4.43 -8.25
N ILE A 21 4.64 4.77 -7.18
CA ILE A 21 4.17 3.79 -6.21
C ILE A 21 3.03 2.97 -6.82
N ALA A 22 3.23 1.67 -6.98
CA ALA A 22 2.25 0.78 -7.61
C ALA A 22 1.16 0.27 -6.66
N VAL A 23 1.36 0.34 -5.34
CA VAL A 23 0.36 -0.15 -4.38
C VAL A 23 -0.80 0.82 -4.24
N ALA A 24 -2.04 0.31 -4.24
CA ALA A 24 -3.24 1.13 -4.06
C ALA A 24 -3.44 1.64 -2.62
N GLY A 25 -2.71 1.07 -1.66
CA GLY A 25 -2.77 1.43 -0.26
C GLY A 25 -1.79 0.61 0.58
N PHE A 26 -1.46 1.10 1.77
CA PHE A 26 -0.40 0.53 2.58
C PHE A 26 -0.83 0.33 4.04
N VAL A 27 -0.83 -0.93 4.50
CA VAL A 27 -1.29 -1.30 5.85
C VAL A 27 -0.13 -1.84 6.68
N ILE A 28 0.10 -1.26 7.85
CA ILE A 28 1.21 -1.62 8.76
C ILE A 28 0.74 -1.70 10.21
N ARG A 29 1.58 -2.34 11.04
CA ARG A 29 1.31 -2.44 12.48
C ARG A 29 1.79 -1.19 13.20
N ASP A 30 3.06 -0.86 13.08
CA ASP A 30 3.66 0.30 13.75
C ASP A 30 4.42 1.14 12.73
N HIS A 31 4.16 2.44 12.76
CA HIS A 31 4.83 3.42 11.91
C HIS A 31 5.94 4.10 12.70
N SER A 32 7.18 3.94 12.24
CA SER A 32 8.32 4.60 12.86
C SER A 32 8.23 6.12 12.69
N ARG A 33 8.09 6.85 13.80
CA ARG A 33 7.97 8.31 13.81
C ARG A 33 9.24 9.02 13.34
N VAL A 34 10.38 8.34 13.48
CA VAL A 34 11.70 8.86 13.13
C VAL A 34 12.31 7.93 12.09
N ARG A 35 12.93 8.50 11.06
CA ARG A 35 13.81 7.75 10.16
C ARG A 35 15.25 7.84 10.68
N SER A 36 15.93 6.70 10.73
CA SER A 36 17.32 6.59 11.21
C SER A 36 18.15 5.76 10.23
N ASN A 37 18.43 6.34 9.07
CA ASN A 37 19.35 5.79 8.09
C ASN A 37 20.11 6.92 7.41
N HIS A 38 21.42 6.76 7.21
CA HIS A 38 22.27 7.71 6.49
C HIS A 38 21.85 7.94 5.04
N ARG A 39 21.17 6.97 4.41
CA ARG A 39 20.64 7.07 3.05
C ARG A 39 19.26 7.73 2.98
N ALA A 40 18.62 8.05 4.10
CA ALA A 40 17.22 8.46 4.12
C ALA A 40 16.99 9.93 3.72
N ASP A 41 16.39 10.14 2.56
CA ASP A 41 16.05 11.47 2.08
C ASP A 41 14.74 12.00 2.70
N ASP A 42 13.73 11.14 2.86
CA ASP A 42 12.44 11.51 3.44
C ASP A 42 11.80 10.42 4.31
N HIS A 43 10.70 10.76 4.99
CA HIS A 43 9.87 9.84 5.74
C HIS A 43 8.92 9.07 4.81
N LEU A 44 8.67 7.81 5.15
CA LEU A 44 7.76 6.94 4.42
C LEU A 44 6.34 7.55 4.27
N HIS A 45 5.75 8.07 5.34
CA HIS A 45 4.40 8.65 5.29
C HIS A 45 4.31 9.85 4.35
N ARG A 46 5.34 10.69 4.28
CA ARG A 46 5.37 11.86 3.39
C ARG A 46 5.46 11.45 1.93
N TRP A 47 6.25 10.43 1.64
CA TRP A 47 6.34 9.87 0.30
C TRP A 47 5.00 9.26 -0.15
N LEU A 48 4.33 8.49 0.72
CA LEU A 48 2.98 7.99 0.45
C LEU A 48 1.98 9.13 0.21
N GLU A 49 1.99 10.15 1.07
CA GLU A 49 1.12 11.33 0.95
C GLU A 49 1.36 12.09 -0.36
N SER A 50 2.62 12.31 -0.74
CA SER A 50 2.98 12.98 -2.00
C SER A 50 2.52 12.23 -3.25
N ALA A 51 2.39 10.91 -3.15
CA ALA A 51 1.89 10.05 -4.22
C ALA A 51 0.38 9.79 -4.15
N GLY A 52 -0.33 10.39 -3.16
CA GLY A 52 -1.77 10.19 -2.97
C GLY A 52 -2.14 8.77 -2.52
N ILE A 53 -1.22 8.03 -1.89
CA ILE A 53 -1.43 6.64 -1.47
C ILE A 53 -1.92 6.59 -0.02
N PRO A 54 -3.13 6.05 0.25
CA PRO A 54 -3.63 5.95 1.60
C PRO A 54 -2.84 4.92 2.42
N GLY A 55 -2.43 5.34 3.63
CA GLY A 55 -1.74 4.50 4.59
C GLY A 55 -2.57 4.30 5.87
N LEU A 56 -2.48 3.11 6.47
CA LEU A 56 -3.13 2.80 7.74
C LEU A 56 -2.14 2.09 8.68
N ALA A 57 -1.95 2.66 9.86
CA ALA A 57 -1.08 2.16 10.92
C ALA A 57 -1.91 1.72 12.14
N ASP A 58 -1.23 1.19 13.18
CA ASP A 58 -1.84 0.76 14.45
C ASP A 58 -2.84 -0.39 14.33
N LEU A 59 -2.68 -1.23 13.30
CA LEU A 59 -3.50 -2.42 13.09
C LEU A 59 -2.80 -3.72 13.50
N ASP A 60 -3.59 -4.69 13.96
CA ASP A 60 -3.11 -6.07 14.09
C ASP A 60 -2.98 -6.73 12.71
N THR A 61 -1.88 -6.43 12.01
CA THR A 61 -1.57 -7.04 10.72
C THR A 61 -1.41 -8.55 10.81
N ARG A 62 -1.15 -9.12 11.99
CA ARG A 62 -1.09 -10.58 12.18
C ARG A 62 -2.49 -11.19 12.14
N ALA A 63 -3.50 -10.54 12.73
CA ALA A 63 -4.89 -10.97 12.60
C ALA A 63 -5.35 -10.94 11.14
N ILE A 64 -5.04 -9.85 10.41
CA ILE A 64 -5.35 -9.71 8.99
C ILE A 64 -4.68 -10.82 8.16
N VAL A 65 -3.39 -11.07 8.38
CA VAL A 65 -2.64 -12.09 7.63
C VAL A 65 -3.14 -13.51 7.93
N ARG A 66 -3.62 -13.79 9.15
CA ARG A 66 -4.26 -15.06 9.48
C ARG A 66 -5.56 -15.23 8.69
N MET A 67 -6.41 -14.22 8.70
CA MET A 67 -7.65 -14.22 7.91
C MET A 67 -7.36 -14.45 6.42
N LEU A 68 -6.40 -13.72 5.82
CA LEU A 68 -6.04 -13.90 4.42
C LEU A 68 -5.42 -15.27 4.10
N ARG A 69 -4.78 -15.91 5.09
CA ARG A 69 -4.22 -17.27 4.93
C ARG A 69 -5.32 -18.33 4.92
N ASP A 70 -6.32 -18.15 5.77
CA ASP A 70 -7.39 -19.13 5.95
C ASP A 70 -8.47 -18.97 4.86
N GLU A 71 -8.83 -17.72 4.50
CA GLU A 71 -9.90 -17.40 3.55
C GLU A 71 -9.40 -17.09 2.13
N GLY A 72 -8.09 -16.90 1.95
CA GLY A 72 -7.48 -16.50 0.69
C GLY A 72 -7.47 -14.98 0.45
N ALA A 73 -7.08 -14.59 -0.76
CA ALA A 73 -6.97 -13.17 -1.13
C ALA A 73 -8.34 -12.49 -1.14
N MET A 74 -8.42 -11.34 -0.47
CA MET A 74 -9.65 -10.55 -0.32
C MET A 74 -9.49 -9.15 -0.91
N ARG A 75 -10.57 -8.62 -1.47
CA ARG A 75 -10.68 -7.21 -1.86
C ARG A 75 -10.90 -6.37 -0.60
N GLY A 76 -10.24 -5.22 -0.53
CA GLY A 76 -10.33 -4.29 0.59
C GLY A 76 -10.38 -2.85 0.10
N VAL A 77 -10.84 -1.96 0.99
CA VAL A 77 -10.90 -0.51 0.76
C VAL A 77 -10.36 0.17 2.00
N ILE A 78 -9.55 1.22 1.81
CA ILE A 78 -9.14 2.14 2.86
C ILE A 78 -9.89 3.45 2.59
N GLU A 79 -10.59 3.95 3.61
CA GLU A 79 -11.35 5.20 3.55
C GLU A 79 -10.94 6.08 4.73
N PRO A 80 -10.29 7.23 4.50
CA PRO A 80 -9.95 8.17 5.56
C PRO A 80 -11.15 8.97 6.09
N ASP A 81 -12.25 9.05 5.33
CA ASP A 81 -13.45 9.76 5.77
C ASP A 81 -14.30 8.90 6.72
N GLU A 82 -14.25 9.24 8.01
CA GLU A 82 -15.02 8.57 9.08
C GLU A 82 -16.54 8.74 8.94
N SER A 83 -17.03 9.64 8.09
CA SER A 83 -18.47 9.82 7.85
C SER A 83 -19.08 8.70 6.99
N VAL A 84 -18.25 7.92 6.30
CA VAL A 84 -18.69 6.82 5.44
C VAL A 84 -19.01 5.59 6.28
N SER A 85 -20.25 5.09 6.19
CA SER A 85 -20.66 3.90 6.94
C SER A 85 -19.92 2.62 6.53
N ASP A 86 -19.66 1.73 7.49
CA ASP A 86 -19.09 0.40 7.25
C ASP A 86 -19.84 -0.40 6.17
N ALA A 87 -21.18 -0.31 6.16
CA ALA A 87 -22.01 -0.99 5.17
C ALA A 87 -21.71 -0.52 3.74
N ALA A 88 -21.47 0.78 3.56
CA ALA A 88 -21.07 1.35 2.28
C ALA A 88 -19.65 0.90 1.88
N LEU A 89 -18.71 0.84 2.83
CA LEU A 89 -17.35 0.36 2.58
C LEU A 89 -17.31 -1.11 2.17
N VAL A 90 -18.08 -1.96 2.85
CA VAL A 90 -18.22 -3.38 2.49
C VAL A 90 -18.87 -3.53 1.11
N ALA A 91 -19.88 -2.73 0.80
CA ALA A 91 -20.50 -2.74 -0.53
C ALA A 91 -19.49 -2.34 -1.62
N ARG A 92 -18.69 -1.29 -1.39
CA ARG A 92 -17.63 -0.84 -2.30
C ARG A 92 -16.55 -1.91 -2.49
N ALA A 93 -16.07 -2.53 -1.42
CA ALA A 93 -15.08 -3.61 -1.51
C ALA A 93 -15.60 -4.81 -2.32
N ARG A 94 -16.90 -5.13 -2.18
CA ARG A 94 -17.56 -6.20 -2.95
C ARG A 94 -17.82 -5.84 -4.41
N SER A 95 -17.93 -4.54 -4.75
CA SER A 95 -18.14 -4.09 -6.13
C SER A 95 -16.85 -3.94 -6.94
N LEU A 96 -15.67 -3.94 -6.29
CA LEU A 96 -14.38 -3.88 -6.99
C LEU A 96 -14.21 -5.05 -7.96
N GLY A 97 -13.60 -4.81 -9.12
CA GLY A 97 -13.27 -5.89 -10.06
C GLY A 97 -12.38 -6.96 -9.42
N SER A 98 -12.53 -8.21 -9.86
CA SER A 98 -11.58 -9.27 -9.51
C SER A 98 -10.26 -9.03 -10.23
N MET A 99 -9.12 -9.14 -9.53
CA MET A 99 -7.80 -9.16 -10.18
C MET A 99 -7.60 -10.40 -11.06
N SER A 100 -8.23 -11.52 -10.71
CA SER A 100 -8.18 -12.72 -11.55
C SER A 100 -8.89 -12.45 -12.87
N GLY A 101 -8.14 -12.56 -13.97
CA GLY A 101 -8.62 -12.26 -15.32
C GLY A 101 -8.39 -10.81 -15.78
N SER A 102 -7.85 -9.93 -14.93
CA SER A 102 -7.51 -8.55 -15.32
C SER A 102 -6.17 -8.48 -16.06
N ASN A 103 -6.07 -7.60 -17.05
CA ASN A 103 -4.83 -7.33 -17.78
C ASN A 103 -4.02 -6.18 -17.14
N LEU A 104 -3.47 -6.42 -15.95
CA LEU A 104 -2.67 -5.43 -15.22
C LEU A 104 -1.33 -5.12 -15.91
N ALA A 105 -0.83 -6.04 -16.74
CA ALA A 105 0.42 -5.86 -17.47
C ALA A 105 0.33 -4.70 -18.49
N ALA A 106 -0.83 -4.49 -19.09
CA ALA A 106 -1.05 -3.35 -19.99
C ALA A 106 -1.07 -2.00 -19.24
N GLU A 107 -1.46 -2.00 -17.97
CA GLU A 107 -1.49 -0.79 -17.14
C GLU A 107 -0.10 -0.45 -16.56
N ALA A 108 0.71 -1.46 -16.25
CA ALA A 108 2.04 -1.29 -15.68
C ALA A 108 3.18 -1.26 -16.71
N GLY A 109 2.90 -1.63 -17.97
CA GLY A 109 3.90 -1.71 -19.03
C GLY A 109 4.37 -0.34 -19.52
N ALA A 110 5.62 -0.28 -19.98
CA ALA A 110 6.15 0.92 -20.62
C ALA A 110 5.34 1.26 -21.89
N THR A 111 5.05 2.53 -22.08
CA THR A 111 4.33 3.02 -23.28
C THR A 111 5.24 3.12 -24.50
N GLU A 112 6.55 3.22 -24.27
CA GLU A 112 7.58 3.36 -25.30
C GLU A 112 8.65 2.28 -25.13
N SER A 113 9.31 1.93 -26.24
CA SER A 113 10.44 1.01 -26.22
C SER A 113 11.64 1.66 -25.53
N GLY A 114 12.21 1.01 -24.53
CA GLY A 114 13.47 1.45 -23.92
C GLY A 114 14.66 1.30 -24.88
N GLU A 115 15.59 2.24 -24.82
CA GLU A 115 16.92 2.07 -25.37
C GLU A 115 17.78 1.32 -24.33
N PHE A 116 18.40 0.21 -24.74
CA PHE A 116 19.30 -0.60 -23.91
C PHE A 116 20.76 -0.25 -24.16
#